data_AF-A0AAV8GLK2-F1
#
_entry.id   AF-A0AAV8GLK2-F1
#
_cell.length_a   1.000
_cell.length_b   1.000
_cell.length_c   1.000
_cell.angle_alpha   90.00
_cell.angle_beta   90.00
_cell.angle_gamma   90.00
#
_symmetry.space_group_name_H-M   'P 1'
#
loop_
_entity.id
_entity.type
_entity.pdbx_description
1 polymer ?
#
loop_
_entity_poly.entity_id
_entity_poly.type
_entity_poly.pdbx_seq_one_letter_code
_entity_poly.pdbx_strand_id
1 'polypeptide(L)'
;MLFQVGGQGTRPTFFEMAAAQQLPASLRAALTYSLGVFAIRRPFLHKILDYDDEFFALLMMVLESHSLRTTDASFAESLYGLRRRAANISTKKSTSIAESSEKSHELGLRKNQKILSVVFLVVLPYFKSKLQSIYNREMEARLQASLWGNDEPRLDEAGFLLDQGETSAQSVGRSSANSSSMTRFRKKISALVAFFYPWIHATNEGLSFAYQLLYLLDATGFYSPGLQALGIQVCRATGQELMDSSSKISRIRSRELERLHGPMWLKAVQRVLLKCMYTSLDYAQTGLIAAVFFFKMMEWWYQSAEQKMSAPTVYPTPPPPPPPKVAKNGVPLPQDQSLCPLCCQKRANPSVLTVSGFVFCYSCIFKSVSQHKKCPVTLIPASLDHIRRLFHDL
;
A
#
# COMPACT_ATOMS: atom_id res chain seq x y z
N MET A 1 14.42 25.79 -8.25
CA MET A 1 13.97 25.78 -9.66
C MET A 1 12.88 24.73 -9.76
N LEU A 2 11.64 25.14 -10.06
CA LEU A 2 10.51 24.21 -10.17
C LEU A 2 10.52 23.60 -11.58
N PHE A 3 10.38 22.28 -11.68
CA PHE A 3 10.27 21.58 -12.96
C PHE A 3 8.92 21.93 -13.60
N GLN A 4 8.91 22.93 -14.47
CA GLN A 4 7.71 23.28 -15.24
C GLN A 4 7.61 22.35 -16.44
N VAL A 5 6.93 21.22 -16.24
CA VAL A 5 6.74 20.18 -17.27
C VAL A 5 5.51 20.53 -18.12
N GLY A 6 5.69 21.47 -19.04
CA GLY A 6 4.89 21.57 -20.28
C GLY A 6 3.50 22.22 -20.20
N GLY A 7 3.36 23.35 -20.90
CA GLY A 7 2.07 23.92 -21.33
C GLY A 7 1.98 25.43 -21.10
N GLN A 8 1.59 26.19 -22.14
CA GLN A 8 1.18 27.59 -21.98
C GLN A 8 -0.24 27.62 -21.41
N GLY A 9 -0.43 28.19 -20.21
CA GLY A 9 -1.75 28.36 -19.60
C GLY A 9 -1.76 28.27 -18.07
N THR A 10 -2.81 28.79 -17.45
CA THR A 10 -3.01 28.79 -15.99
C THR A 10 -3.53 27.45 -15.44
N ARG A 11 -4.13 26.62 -16.30
CA ARG A 11 -4.63 25.28 -15.99
C ARG A 11 -3.48 24.24 -16.09
N PRO A 12 -3.31 23.37 -15.10
CA PRO A 12 -2.27 22.33 -15.13
C PRO A 12 -2.64 21.17 -16.05
N THR A 13 -1.63 20.49 -16.60
CA THR A 13 -1.88 19.30 -17.42
C THR A 13 -2.37 18.13 -16.57
N PHE A 14 -3.02 17.17 -17.21
CA PHE A 14 -3.40 15.92 -16.55
C PHE A 14 -2.18 15.21 -15.94
N PHE A 15 -1.05 15.18 -16.64
CA PHE A 15 0.18 14.54 -16.16
C PHE A 15 0.79 15.27 -14.96
N GLU A 16 0.77 16.60 -14.93
CA GLU A 16 1.20 17.39 -13.76
C GLU A 16 0.33 17.05 -12.53
N MET A 17 -1.00 16.96 -12.71
CA MET A 17 -1.94 16.59 -11.64
C MET A 17 -1.72 15.15 -11.16
N ALA A 18 -1.57 14.20 -12.09
CA ALA A 18 -1.36 12.78 -11.78
C ALA A 18 -0.04 12.53 -11.06
N ALA A 19 1.04 13.20 -11.48
CA ALA A 19 2.34 13.14 -10.83
C ALA A 19 2.26 13.67 -9.38
N ALA A 20 1.59 14.81 -9.17
CA ALA A 20 1.35 15.35 -7.83
C ALA A 20 0.53 14.39 -6.94
N GLN A 21 -0.45 13.67 -7.48
CA GLN A 21 -1.24 12.70 -6.71
C GLN A 21 -0.43 11.46 -6.29
N GLN A 22 0.52 11.00 -7.11
CA GLN A 22 1.30 9.78 -6.83
C GLN A 22 2.42 9.98 -5.80
N LEU A 23 2.87 11.23 -5.59
CA LEU A 23 4.02 11.53 -4.75
C LEU A 23 3.89 11.10 -3.28
N PRO A 24 2.75 11.30 -2.58
CA PRO A 24 2.62 10.82 -1.20
C PRO A 24 2.67 9.29 -1.10
N ALA A 25 2.12 8.56 -2.08
CA ALA A 25 2.12 7.11 -2.08
C ALA A 25 3.54 6.55 -2.29
N SER A 26 4.32 7.15 -3.19
CA SER A 26 5.72 6.77 -3.39
C SER A 26 6.60 7.13 -2.18
N LEU A 27 6.36 8.29 -1.56
CA LEU A 27 7.04 8.70 -0.32
C LEU A 27 6.78 7.70 0.81
N ARG A 28 5.54 7.22 0.95
CA ARG A 28 5.21 6.17 1.92
C ARG A 28 6.02 4.90 1.67
N ALA A 29 5.99 4.38 0.45
CA ALA A 29 6.69 3.15 0.11
C ALA A 29 8.21 3.27 0.36
N ALA A 30 8.80 4.41 -0.02
CA ALA A 30 10.21 4.69 0.19
C ALA A 30 10.58 4.78 1.68
N LEU A 31 9.74 5.42 2.50
CA LEU A 31 9.94 5.50 3.94
C LEU A 31 9.83 4.14 4.61
N THR A 32 8.80 3.35 4.29
CA THR A 32 8.61 2.01 4.85
C THR A 32 9.78 1.10 4.50
N TYR A 33 10.24 1.12 3.24
CA TYR A 33 11.42 0.36 2.82
C TYR A 33 12.69 0.81 3.55
N SER A 34 12.95 2.12 3.58
CA SER A 34 14.14 2.67 4.25
C SER A 34 14.15 2.33 5.74
N LEU A 35 13.02 2.52 6.43
CA LEU A 35 12.85 2.15 7.84
C LEU A 35 13.05 0.65 8.05
N GLY A 36 12.54 -0.20 7.15
CA GLY A 36 12.75 -1.64 7.20
C GLY A 36 14.22 -2.04 7.11
N VAL A 37 14.98 -1.43 6.19
CA VAL A 37 16.43 -1.67 6.06
C VAL A 37 17.18 -1.18 7.30
N PHE A 38 16.84 0.00 7.83
CA PHE A 38 17.47 0.50 9.05
C PHE A 38 17.07 -0.28 10.31
N ALA A 39 15.88 -0.88 10.35
CA ALA A 39 15.39 -1.67 11.47
C ALA A 39 16.28 -2.88 11.77
N ILE A 40 16.89 -3.48 10.73
CA ILE A 40 17.86 -4.57 10.86
C ILE A 40 19.05 -4.18 11.75
N ARG A 41 19.46 -2.90 11.74
CA ARG A 41 20.60 -2.41 12.55
C ARG A 41 20.20 -1.83 13.90
N ARG A 42 18.95 -1.39 14.09
CA ARG A 42 18.51 -0.68 15.29
C ARG A 42 17.14 -1.17 15.75
N PRO A 43 17.03 -1.83 16.92
CA PRO A 43 15.78 -2.43 17.39
C PRO A 43 14.68 -1.40 17.69
N PHE A 44 15.03 -0.14 18.00
CA PHE A 44 14.02 0.90 18.25
C PHE A 44 13.19 1.25 17.00
N LEU A 45 13.72 1.02 15.80
CA LEU A 45 13.01 1.31 14.54
C LEU A 45 11.92 0.29 14.23
N HIS A 46 12.01 -0.94 14.76
CA HIS A 46 10.91 -1.90 14.66
C HIS A 46 9.63 -1.36 15.29
N LYS A 47 9.74 -0.68 16.43
CA LYS A 47 8.59 -0.04 17.09
C LYS A 47 7.99 1.09 16.26
N ILE A 48 8.77 1.77 15.42
CA ILE A 48 8.26 2.78 14.49
C ILE A 48 7.59 2.12 13.28
N LEU A 49 8.14 0.99 12.82
CA LEU A 49 7.59 0.21 11.71
C LEU A 49 6.24 -0.45 12.06
N ASP A 50 6.03 -0.84 13.31
CA ASP A 50 4.74 -1.36 13.80
C ASP A 50 3.61 -0.31 13.72
N TYR A 51 3.96 0.98 13.73
CA TYR A 51 3.04 2.12 13.63
C TYR A 51 3.35 2.98 12.37
N ASP A 52 3.63 2.32 11.25
CA ASP A 52 3.99 2.98 9.99
C ASP A 52 2.89 3.94 9.49
N ASP A 53 1.62 3.51 9.58
CA ASP A 53 0.44 4.30 9.24
C ASP A 53 0.35 5.60 10.05
N GLU A 54 0.51 5.51 11.39
CA GLU A 54 0.40 6.64 12.31
C GLU A 54 1.57 7.61 12.11
N PHE A 55 2.78 7.08 11.98
CA PHE A 55 3.98 7.87 11.74
C PHE A 55 3.88 8.62 10.41
N PHE A 56 3.46 7.93 9.34
CA PHE A 56 3.29 8.54 8.02
C PHE A 56 2.19 9.62 8.03
N ALA A 57 1.06 9.37 8.70
CA ALA A 57 -0.01 10.36 8.83
C ALA A 57 0.45 11.60 9.59
N LEU A 58 1.22 11.44 10.67
CA LEU A 58 1.80 12.56 11.42
C LEU A 58 2.78 13.36 10.56
N LEU A 59 3.69 12.67 9.86
CA LEU A 59 4.65 13.31 8.97
C LEU A 59 3.94 14.11 7.87
N MET A 60 2.96 13.51 7.19
CA MET A 60 2.18 14.18 6.15
C MET A 60 1.35 15.34 6.72
N MET A 61 0.80 15.22 7.93
CA MET A 61 0.11 16.32 8.60
C MET A 61 1.04 17.53 8.80
N VAL A 62 2.27 17.31 9.24
CA VAL A 62 3.27 18.38 9.42
C VAL A 62 3.64 19.01 8.07
N LEU A 63 3.96 18.19 7.07
CA LEU A 63 4.36 18.66 5.74
C LEU A 63 3.23 19.42 5.03
N GLU A 64 2.02 18.87 5.01
CA GLU A 64 0.87 19.50 4.37
C GLU A 64 0.42 20.76 5.10
N SER A 65 0.39 20.74 6.44
CA SER A 65 0.06 21.93 7.23
C SER A 65 1.10 23.02 7.05
N HIS A 66 2.36 22.67 6.89
CA HIS A 66 3.42 23.64 6.59
C HIS A 66 3.24 24.21 5.17
N SER A 67 3.09 23.34 4.17
CA SER A 67 2.94 23.73 2.75
C SER A 67 1.72 24.64 2.54
N LEU A 68 0.54 24.27 3.05
CA LEU A 68 -0.67 25.09 2.90
C LEU A 68 -0.61 26.42 3.67
N ARG A 69 0.28 26.55 4.66
CA ARG A 69 0.50 27.80 5.39
C ARG A 69 1.46 28.73 4.64
N THR A 70 2.43 28.19 3.92
CA THR A 70 3.46 28.96 3.21
C THR A 70 3.09 29.22 1.74
N THR A 71 2.77 28.18 0.99
CA THR A 71 2.60 28.22 -0.47
C THR A 71 1.15 28.22 -0.94
N ASP A 72 0.18 28.07 -0.02
CA ASP A 72 -1.25 27.85 -0.36
C ASP A 72 -1.44 26.67 -1.33
N ALA A 73 -0.55 25.67 -1.25
CA ALA A 73 -0.57 24.47 -2.08
C ALA A 73 -0.34 23.24 -1.20
N SER A 74 -0.81 22.06 -1.64
CA SER A 74 -0.36 20.82 -0.99
C SER A 74 1.14 20.63 -1.16
N PHE A 75 1.75 19.81 -0.30
CA PHE A 75 3.19 19.53 -0.38
C PHE A 75 3.57 19.02 -1.77
N ALA A 76 2.83 18.05 -2.30
CA ALA A 76 3.06 17.51 -3.63
C ALA A 76 2.82 18.55 -4.74
N GLU A 77 1.75 19.35 -4.65
CA GLU A 77 1.48 20.42 -5.61
C GLU A 77 2.61 21.46 -5.63
N SER A 78 3.14 21.84 -4.46
CA SER A 78 4.23 22.81 -4.35
C SER A 78 5.52 22.34 -5.03
N LEU A 79 5.79 21.02 -5.07
CA LEU A 79 6.96 20.42 -5.74
C LEU A 79 6.87 20.54 -7.27
N TYR A 80 5.66 20.46 -7.81
CA TYR A 80 5.37 20.59 -9.24
C TYR A 80 4.99 22.03 -9.65
N GLY A 81 5.12 23.01 -8.76
CA GLY A 81 4.81 24.42 -9.06
C GLY A 81 3.33 24.72 -9.23
N LEU A 82 2.48 23.95 -8.55
CA LEU A 82 1.03 24.07 -8.54
C LEU A 82 0.56 24.78 -7.27
N ARG A 83 -0.58 25.47 -7.34
CA ARG A 83 -1.18 26.21 -6.23
C ARG A 83 -2.70 26.06 -6.20
N ARG A 84 -3.29 26.05 -5.00
CA ARG A 84 -4.75 26.01 -4.83
C ARG A 84 -5.33 27.42 -4.83
N ARG A 85 -6.49 27.57 -5.46
CA ARG A 85 -7.31 28.78 -5.44
C ARG A 85 -8.75 28.41 -5.10
N ALA A 86 -9.45 29.30 -4.39
CA ALA A 86 -10.88 29.12 -4.18
C ALA A 86 -11.61 29.27 -5.51
N ALA A 87 -12.36 28.25 -5.91
CA ALA A 87 -13.23 28.32 -7.07
C ALA A 87 -14.48 29.11 -6.66
N ASN A 88 -14.66 30.31 -7.23
CA ASN A 88 -15.95 30.97 -7.18
C ASN A 88 -16.90 30.20 -8.11
N ILE A 89 -17.71 29.30 -7.55
CA ILE A 89 -18.86 28.72 -8.23
C ILE A 89 -19.91 29.83 -8.34
N SER A 90 -19.63 30.84 -9.14
CA SER A 90 -20.64 31.79 -9.59
C SER A 90 -21.39 31.10 -10.71
N THR A 91 -22.60 30.64 -10.40
CA THR A 91 -23.60 30.22 -11.38
C THR A 91 -23.63 31.23 -12.52
N LYS A 92 -23.30 30.80 -13.75
CA LYS A 92 -23.51 31.59 -14.98
C LYS A 92 -24.96 32.06 -15.02
N LYS A 93 -25.20 33.32 -14.68
CA LYS A 93 -26.34 34.07 -15.19
C LYS A 93 -25.75 35.10 -16.15
N SER A 94 -25.94 34.84 -17.44
CA SER A 94 -25.63 35.75 -18.54
C SER A 94 -26.19 37.13 -18.26
N THR A 95 -25.37 38.18 -18.32
CA THR A 95 -25.52 39.34 -19.23
C THR A 95 -24.22 40.16 -19.18
N SER A 96 -23.84 40.65 -20.36
CA SER A 96 -22.69 41.44 -20.79
C SER A 96 -22.30 42.66 -19.93
N ILE A 97 -21.00 43.00 -19.90
CA ILE A 97 -20.37 44.21 -20.51
C ILE A 97 -18.89 44.26 -20.06
N ALA A 98 -18.06 44.83 -20.94
CA ALA A 98 -16.62 44.92 -20.94
C ALA A 98 -15.95 45.47 -19.65
N GLU A 99 -14.64 45.19 -19.56
CA GLU A 99 -13.64 45.82 -18.66
C GLU A 99 -13.67 45.42 -17.17
N SER A 100 -13.05 44.28 -16.85
CA SER A 100 -12.51 44.02 -15.50
C SER A 100 -11.33 43.03 -15.52
N SER A 101 -10.38 43.22 -16.44
CA SER A 101 -9.21 42.34 -16.62
C SER A 101 -8.11 42.48 -15.54
N GLU A 102 -8.31 43.21 -14.44
CA GLU A 102 -7.23 43.51 -13.48
C GLU A 102 -7.54 43.28 -11.99
N LYS A 103 -8.71 42.77 -11.62
CA LYS A 103 -9.09 42.56 -10.18
C LYS A 103 -9.42 41.12 -9.79
N SER A 104 -8.84 40.12 -10.47
CA SER A 104 -8.87 38.72 -10.02
C SER A 104 -7.62 38.31 -9.23
N HIS A 105 -6.70 39.24 -8.97
CA HIS A 105 -5.62 39.02 -8.01
C HIS A 105 -6.20 38.96 -6.59
N GLU A 106 -5.83 37.90 -5.84
CA GLU A 106 -5.89 37.81 -4.38
C GLU A 106 -7.11 37.19 -3.65
N LEU A 107 -7.77 36.15 -4.17
CA LEU A 107 -8.58 35.27 -3.30
C LEU A 107 -7.76 34.06 -2.83
N GLY A 108 -6.87 34.31 -1.86
CA GLY A 108 -6.18 33.24 -1.12
C GLY A 108 -7.17 32.33 -0.38
N LEU A 109 -6.79 31.08 -0.09
CA LEU A 109 -7.70 30.12 0.56
C LEU A 109 -8.16 30.63 1.93
N ARG A 110 -9.46 30.45 2.21
CA ARG A 110 -10.03 30.73 3.53
C ARG A 110 -9.42 29.78 4.57
N LYS A 111 -9.23 30.23 5.81
CA LYS A 111 -8.65 29.42 6.90
C LYS A 111 -9.35 28.05 7.06
N ASN A 112 -10.67 28.03 6.93
CA ASN A 112 -11.47 26.80 7.03
C ASN A 112 -11.20 25.86 5.84
N GLN A 113 -11.04 26.39 4.62
CA GLN A 113 -10.68 25.60 3.44
C GLN A 113 -9.28 25.00 3.58
N LYS A 114 -8.33 25.74 4.16
CA LYS A 114 -6.97 25.21 4.44
C LYS A 114 -7.03 24.01 5.39
N ILE A 115 -7.71 24.15 6.53
CA ILE A 115 -7.85 23.07 7.52
C ILE A 115 -8.58 21.87 6.90
N LEU A 116 -9.71 22.11 6.22
CA LEU A 116 -10.49 21.05 5.60
C LEU A 116 -9.69 20.32 4.51
N SER A 117 -8.80 21.03 3.80
CA SER A 117 -7.93 20.43 2.81
C SER A 117 -6.82 19.57 3.41
N VAL A 118 -6.25 19.94 4.57
CA VAL A 118 -5.32 19.07 5.32
C VAL A 118 -6.04 17.82 5.80
N VAL A 119 -7.24 17.98 6.35
CA VAL A 119 -8.07 16.86 6.81
C VAL A 119 -8.35 15.90 5.65
N PHE A 120 -8.76 16.41 4.49
CA PHE A 120 -9.02 15.57 3.32
C PHE A 120 -7.75 14.87 2.81
N LEU A 121 -6.60 15.53 2.82
CA LEU A 121 -5.34 14.96 2.32
C LEU A 121 -4.69 13.94 3.25
N VAL A 122 -4.94 14.01 4.57
CA VAL A 122 -4.23 13.18 5.56
C VAL A 122 -5.19 12.21 6.24
N VAL A 123 -6.32 12.71 6.72
CA VAL A 123 -7.26 11.92 7.53
C VAL A 123 -8.02 10.92 6.67
N LEU A 124 -8.46 11.33 5.47
CA LEU A 124 -9.16 10.42 4.55
C LEU A 124 -8.29 9.24 4.10
N PRO A 125 -7.05 9.40 3.61
CA PRO A 125 -6.22 8.26 3.25
C PRO A 125 -5.81 7.42 4.46
N TYR A 126 -5.63 8.01 5.65
CA TYR A 126 -5.41 7.24 6.88
C TYR A 126 -6.60 6.32 7.19
N PHE A 127 -7.82 6.85 7.16
CA PHE A 127 -9.03 6.03 7.35
C PHE A 127 -9.18 4.98 6.26
N LYS A 128 -8.90 5.32 4.99
CA LYS A 128 -8.93 4.36 3.88
C LYS A 128 -7.91 3.22 4.10
N SER A 129 -6.69 3.53 4.53
CA SER A 129 -5.65 2.54 4.87
C SER A 129 -6.10 1.62 6.01
N LYS A 130 -6.63 2.18 7.10
CA LYS A 130 -7.12 1.39 8.24
C LYS A 130 -8.33 0.52 7.88
N LEU A 131 -9.25 1.02 7.07
CA LEU A 131 -10.38 0.22 6.58
C LEU A 131 -9.89 -0.93 5.67
N GLN A 132 -8.95 -0.67 4.76
CA GLN A 132 -8.34 -1.67 3.89
C GLN A 132 -7.61 -2.76 4.70
N SER A 133 -6.85 -2.40 5.74
CA SER A 133 -6.12 -3.37 6.55
C SER A 133 -7.07 -4.24 7.39
N ILE A 134 -8.13 -3.65 7.94
CA ILE A 134 -9.18 -4.42 8.63
C ILE A 134 -9.87 -5.38 7.66
N TYR A 135 -10.24 -4.89 6.47
CA TYR A 135 -10.87 -5.71 5.42
C TYR A 135 -9.98 -6.87 4.97
N ASN A 136 -8.71 -6.61 4.66
CA ASN A 136 -7.77 -7.62 4.21
C ASN A 136 -7.56 -8.69 5.28
N ARG A 137 -7.38 -8.28 6.53
CA ARG A 137 -7.22 -9.23 7.64
C ARG A 137 -8.45 -10.13 7.82
N GLU A 138 -9.66 -9.57 7.68
CA GLU A 138 -10.87 -10.39 7.73
C GLU A 138 -10.99 -11.34 6.54
N MET A 139 -10.70 -10.84 5.35
CA MET A 139 -10.76 -11.63 4.13
C MET A 139 -9.76 -12.79 4.19
N GLU A 140 -8.52 -12.52 4.59
CA GLU A 140 -7.48 -13.52 4.80
C GLU A 140 -7.90 -14.55 5.86
N ALA A 141 -8.46 -14.11 6.99
CA ALA A 141 -8.94 -15.04 8.02
C ALA A 141 -10.10 -15.93 7.52
N ARG A 142 -11.04 -15.38 6.74
CA ARG A 142 -12.14 -16.15 6.12
C ARG A 142 -11.61 -17.13 5.08
N LEU A 143 -10.65 -16.68 4.25
CA LEU A 143 -10.06 -17.47 3.19
C LEU A 143 -9.21 -18.61 3.76
N GLN A 144 -8.41 -18.34 4.79
CA GLN A 144 -7.62 -19.33 5.54
C GLN A 144 -8.53 -20.37 6.22
N ALA A 145 -9.62 -19.94 6.89
CA ALA A 145 -10.59 -20.86 7.49
C ALA A 145 -11.31 -21.74 6.44
N SER A 146 -11.57 -21.21 5.24
CA SER A 146 -12.19 -21.98 4.15
C SER A 146 -11.24 -23.00 3.50
N LEU A 147 -9.93 -22.71 3.49
CA LEU A 147 -8.91 -23.55 2.86
C LEU A 147 -8.36 -24.64 3.78
N TRP A 148 -8.23 -24.36 5.08
CA TRP A 148 -7.57 -25.25 6.05
C TRP A 148 -8.54 -25.89 7.05
N GLY A 149 -9.82 -25.51 7.02
CA GLY A 149 -10.80 -25.91 8.04
C GLY A 149 -10.50 -25.27 9.40
N ASN A 150 -11.43 -25.40 10.35
CA ASN A 150 -11.23 -24.89 11.72
C ASN A 150 -10.24 -25.73 12.55
N ASP A 151 -9.66 -26.78 11.97
CA ASP A 151 -8.83 -27.76 12.66
C ASP A 151 -7.35 -27.51 12.40
N GLU A 152 -6.81 -26.40 12.90
CA GLU A 152 -5.41 -26.40 13.33
C GLU A 152 -5.34 -26.31 14.86
N PRO A 153 -4.69 -27.27 15.53
CA PRO A 153 -4.37 -27.11 16.93
C PRO A 153 -3.41 -25.94 17.05
N ARG A 154 -3.73 -25.01 17.96
CA ARG A 154 -2.84 -23.92 18.33
C ARG A 154 -1.44 -24.48 18.60
N LEU A 155 -0.47 -23.98 17.86
CA LEU A 155 0.96 -24.27 18.01
C LEU A 155 1.56 -23.65 19.30
N ASP A 156 0.78 -23.60 20.40
CA ASP A 156 1.23 -23.22 21.74
C ASP A 156 1.40 -24.45 22.66
N GLU A 157 1.07 -25.66 22.17
CA GLU A 157 1.09 -26.90 22.95
C GLU A 157 2.11 -27.91 22.42
N ALA A 158 3.28 -27.42 21.98
CA ALA A 158 4.44 -28.24 21.62
C ALA A 158 5.61 -28.09 22.62
N GLY A 159 5.32 -27.64 23.85
CA GLY A 159 6.33 -27.38 24.88
C GLY A 159 6.20 -28.21 26.16
N PHE A 160 5.19 -29.08 26.33
CA PHE A 160 4.98 -29.74 27.62
C PHE A 160 4.32 -31.12 27.49
N LEU A 161 5.04 -32.10 26.97
CA LEU A 161 4.71 -33.52 27.19
C LEU A 161 5.97 -34.31 27.56
N LEU A 162 6.48 -34.00 28.74
CA LEU A 162 7.12 -34.96 29.63
C LEU A 162 6.72 -34.56 31.06
N ASP A 163 5.63 -35.14 31.57
CA ASP A 163 5.60 -35.88 32.85
C ASP A 163 4.16 -36.05 33.38
N GLN A 164 3.90 -37.25 33.92
CA GLN A 164 2.93 -37.62 34.96
C GLN A 164 1.40 -37.47 34.78
N GLY A 165 0.74 -38.64 34.71
CA GLY A 165 0.02 -39.22 35.86
C GLY A 165 -1.18 -38.47 36.45
N GLU A 166 -2.38 -39.03 36.21
CA GLU A 166 -3.58 -39.07 37.06
C GLU A 166 -3.84 -37.92 38.08
N THR A 167 -4.95 -37.19 37.92
CA THR A 167 -6.10 -37.15 38.87
C THR A 167 -7.12 -36.07 38.49
N SER A 168 -8.39 -36.42 38.71
CA SER A 168 -9.57 -35.56 38.56
C SER A 168 -9.59 -34.42 39.59
N ALA A 169 -9.89 -33.18 39.17
CA ALA A 169 -10.54 -32.20 40.05
C ALA A 169 -11.23 -31.09 39.25
N GLN A 170 -12.49 -30.91 39.61
CA GLN A 170 -13.42 -29.92 39.12
C GLN A 170 -13.11 -28.53 39.73
N SER A 171 -13.47 -27.49 38.98
CA SER A 171 -13.99 -26.18 39.45
C SER A 171 -13.12 -24.91 39.37
N VAL A 172 -13.84 -23.85 39.00
CA VAL A 172 -13.62 -22.41 39.23
C VAL A 172 -12.83 -21.62 38.17
N GLY A 173 -13.60 -20.86 37.38
CA GLY A 173 -13.08 -19.81 36.49
C GLY A 173 -14.20 -18.97 35.87
N ARG A 174 -15.20 -18.60 36.67
CA ARG A 174 -16.38 -17.81 36.30
C ARG A 174 -15.98 -16.33 36.12
N SER A 175 -15.30 -15.99 35.02
CA SER A 175 -14.87 -14.61 34.71
C SER A 175 -14.93 -14.26 33.21
N SER A 176 -15.95 -14.69 32.46
CA SER A 176 -16.07 -14.40 31.02
C SER A 176 -17.41 -13.77 30.59
N ALA A 177 -18.08 -13.02 31.46
CA ALA A 177 -19.32 -12.32 31.10
C ALA A 177 -19.07 -10.92 30.48
N ASN A 178 -18.08 -10.17 30.98
CA ASN A 178 -17.85 -8.77 30.58
C ASN A 178 -16.97 -8.58 29.33
N SER A 179 -16.23 -9.60 28.88
CA SER A 179 -15.48 -9.55 27.62
C SER A 179 -16.35 -9.80 26.38
N SER A 180 -17.62 -10.21 26.56
CA SER A 180 -18.46 -10.77 25.49
C SER A 180 -19.23 -9.75 24.65
N SER A 181 -19.56 -8.57 25.19
CA SER A 181 -20.33 -7.54 24.46
C SER A 181 -19.46 -6.71 23.54
N MET A 182 -18.28 -6.30 24.01
CA MET A 182 -17.32 -5.52 23.21
C MET A 182 -16.74 -6.37 22.06
N THR A 183 -16.53 -7.67 22.28
CA THR A 183 -16.10 -8.60 21.23
C THR A 183 -17.21 -8.90 20.22
N ARG A 184 -18.48 -9.06 20.66
CA ARG A 184 -19.64 -9.18 19.75
C ARG A 184 -19.86 -7.91 18.92
N PHE A 185 -19.77 -6.74 19.54
CA PHE A 185 -19.92 -5.46 18.85
C PHE A 185 -18.79 -5.23 17.84
N ARG A 186 -17.55 -5.55 18.22
CA ARG A 186 -16.39 -5.48 17.31
C ARG A 186 -16.54 -6.44 16.13
N LYS A 187 -17.01 -7.67 16.36
CA LYS A 187 -17.34 -8.64 15.28
C LYS A 187 -18.46 -8.16 14.36
N LYS A 188 -19.49 -7.50 14.91
CA LYS A 188 -20.57 -6.90 14.10
C LYS A 188 -20.07 -5.74 13.25
N ILE A 189 -19.28 -4.83 13.83
CA ILE A 189 -18.66 -3.72 13.09
C ILE A 189 -17.74 -4.26 11.99
N SER A 190 -16.94 -5.27 12.30
CA SER A 190 -15.97 -5.78 11.35
C SER A 190 -16.65 -6.52 10.20
N ALA A 191 -17.72 -7.27 10.46
CA ALA A 191 -18.61 -7.82 9.44
C ALA A 191 -19.32 -6.76 8.60
N LEU A 192 -19.76 -5.65 9.22
CA LEU A 192 -20.34 -4.50 8.53
C LEU A 192 -19.32 -3.85 7.60
N VAL A 193 -18.10 -3.61 8.09
CA VAL A 193 -16.99 -3.08 7.28
C VAL A 193 -16.69 -4.02 6.12
N ALA A 194 -16.63 -5.33 6.33
CA ALA A 194 -16.42 -6.30 5.26
C ALA A 194 -17.48 -6.26 4.15
N PHE A 195 -18.74 -5.98 4.52
CA PHE A 195 -19.82 -5.88 3.56
C PHE A 195 -19.84 -4.54 2.80
N PHE A 196 -19.69 -3.42 3.52
CA PHE A 196 -19.84 -2.09 2.93
C PHE A 196 -18.56 -1.59 2.24
N TYR A 197 -17.38 -2.04 2.69
CA TYR A 197 -16.09 -1.56 2.19
C TYR A 197 -15.90 -1.73 0.67
N PRO A 198 -16.19 -2.88 0.05
CA PRO A 198 -16.03 -3.06 -1.40
C PRO A 198 -16.86 -2.06 -2.22
N TRP A 199 -18.09 -1.79 -1.78
CA TRP A 199 -18.99 -0.83 -2.43
C TRP A 199 -18.47 0.60 -2.28
N ILE A 200 -18.09 1.00 -1.07
CA ILE A 200 -17.51 2.34 -0.82
C ILE A 200 -16.24 2.54 -1.63
N HIS A 201 -15.35 1.54 -1.66
CA HIS A 201 -14.12 1.58 -2.41
C HIS A 201 -14.40 1.69 -3.92
N ALA A 202 -15.27 0.84 -4.46
CA ALA A 202 -15.65 0.88 -5.88
C ALA A 202 -16.29 2.22 -6.28
N THR A 203 -17.19 2.77 -5.46
CA THR A 203 -17.80 4.08 -5.72
C THR A 203 -16.76 5.20 -5.68
N ASN A 204 -15.84 5.18 -4.71
CA ASN A 204 -14.81 6.21 -4.60
C ASN A 204 -13.81 6.17 -5.77
N GLU A 205 -13.37 4.98 -6.18
CA GLU A 205 -12.49 4.82 -7.36
C GLU A 205 -13.23 5.17 -8.65
N GLY A 206 -14.49 4.74 -8.80
CA GLY A 206 -15.33 5.07 -9.96
C GLY A 206 -15.58 6.57 -10.10
N LEU A 207 -15.88 7.26 -9.00
CA LEU A 207 -15.99 8.72 -8.98
C LEU A 207 -14.65 9.37 -9.34
N SER A 208 -13.55 8.95 -8.72
CA SER A 208 -12.22 9.51 -9.01
C SER A 208 -11.85 9.37 -10.49
N PHE A 209 -12.10 8.21 -11.09
CA PHE A 209 -11.90 7.96 -12.51
C PHE A 209 -12.80 8.83 -13.40
N ALA A 210 -14.09 8.94 -13.07
CA ALA A 210 -15.03 9.78 -13.83
C ALA A 210 -14.58 11.25 -13.84
N TYR A 211 -14.12 11.78 -12.70
CA TYR A 211 -13.58 13.13 -12.59
C TYR A 211 -12.28 13.31 -13.38
N GLN A 212 -11.37 12.34 -13.32
CA GLN A 212 -10.14 12.35 -14.11
C GLN A 212 -10.43 12.35 -15.62
N LEU A 213 -11.42 11.58 -16.07
CA LEU A 213 -11.86 11.54 -17.46
C LEU A 213 -12.52 12.85 -17.89
N LEU A 214 -13.41 13.41 -17.07
CA LEU A 214 -14.03 14.71 -17.31
C LEU A 214 -13.00 15.86 -17.33
N TYR A 215 -11.96 15.76 -16.51
CA TYR A 215 -10.85 16.71 -16.52
C TYR A 215 -10.03 16.61 -17.82
N LEU A 216 -9.83 15.40 -18.34
CA LEU A 216 -9.12 15.15 -19.60
C LEU A 216 -9.92 15.63 -20.82
N LEU A 217 -11.24 15.47 -20.78
CA LEU A 217 -12.18 15.98 -21.79
C LEU A 217 -12.45 17.50 -21.69
N ASP A 218 -11.72 18.21 -20.82
CA ASP A 218 -11.86 19.65 -20.56
C ASP A 218 -13.28 20.09 -20.09
N ALA A 219 -14.15 19.15 -19.73
CA ALA A 219 -15.53 19.41 -19.34
C ALA A 219 -15.63 19.98 -17.90
N THR A 220 -14.73 19.55 -17.00
CA THR A 220 -14.66 20.03 -15.62
C THR A 220 -13.29 20.64 -15.32
N GLY A 221 -13.27 21.71 -14.52
CA GLY A 221 -12.04 22.32 -13.99
C GLY A 221 -11.46 21.61 -12.76
N PHE A 222 -12.15 20.59 -12.23
CA PHE A 222 -11.78 19.85 -11.03
C PHE A 222 -11.25 18.46 -11.38
N TYR A 223 -10.14 18.06 -10.76
CA TYR A 223 -9.47 16.77 -11.00
C TYR A 223 -9.98 15.63 -10.10
N SER A 224 -10.44 15.95 -8.88
CA SER A 224 -10.96 14.95 -7.94
C SER A 224 -12.27 15.42 -7.30
N PRO A 225 -13.16 14.49 -6.89
CA PRO A 225 -14.41 14.84 -6.23
C PRO A 225 -14.18 15.61 -4.93
N GLY A 226 -13.07 15.34 -4.23
CA GLY A 226 -12.66 16.09 -3.04
C GLY A 226 -12.40 17.56 -3.31
N LEU A 227 -11.71 17.90 -4.40
CA LEU A 227 -11.44 19.29 -4.77
C LEU A 227 -12.73 20.05 -5.10
N GLN A 228 -13.69 19.40 -5.76
CA GLN A 228 -15.00 20.00 -6.00
C GLN A 228 -15.78 20.23 -4.69
N ALA A 229 -15.81 19.25 -3.79
CA ALA A 229 -16.50 19.40 -2.49
C ALA A 229 -15.93 20.55 -1.65
N LEU A 230 -14.63 20.82 -1.77
CA LEU A 230 -13.95 21.93 -1.12
C LEU A 230 -14.12 23.27 -1.85
N GLY A 231 -14.59 23.25 -3.10
CA GLY A 231 -14.63 24.41 -3.99
C GLY A 231 -13.23 24.97 -4.25
N ILE A 232 -12.25 24.10 -4.50
CA ILE A 232 -10.85 24.48 -4.72
C ILE A 232 -10.42 24.03 -6.11
N GLN A 233 -9.85 24.96 -6.88
CA GLN A 233 -9.23 24.68 -8.17
C GLN A 233 -7.71 24.76 -8.06
N VAL A 234 -7.00 23.86 -8.74
CA VAL A 234 -5.53 23.88 -8.81
C VAL A 234 -5.09 24.61 -10.07
N CYS A 235 -4.17 25.56 -9.92
CA CYS A 235 -3.62 26.39 -11.00
C CYS A 235 -2.10 26.36 -10.95
N ARG A 236 -1.43 26.67 -12.07
CA ARG A 236 0.03 26.87 -12.08
C ARG A 236 0.41 28.12 -11.30
N ALA A 237 1.48 28.05 -10.52
CA ALA A 237 2.00 29.19 -9.78
C ALA A 237 2.86 30.08 -10.69
N THR A 238 2.50 31.36 -10.79
CA THR A 238 3.31 32.35 -11.51
C THR A 238 4.54 32.73 -10.68
N GLY A 239 5.70 32.94 -11.30
CA GLY A 239 6.95 33.31 -10.60
C GLY A 239 6.82 34.57 -9.72
N GLN A 240 6.02 35.54 -10.17
CA GLN A 240 5.70 36.76 -9.41
C GLN A 240 4.89 36.45 -8.13
N GLU A 241 3.94 35.51 -8.20
CA GLU A 241 3.14 35.08 -7.04
C GLU A 241 3.96 34.31 -6.00
N LEU A 242 4.99 33.57 -6.44
CA LEU A 242 5.92 32.90 -5.53
C LEU A 242 6.76 33.91 -4.75
N MET A 243 7.24 34.97 -5.42
CA MET A 243 7.99 36.06 -4.77
C MET A 243 7.12 36.81 -3.75
N ASP A 244 5.86 37.11 -4.11
CA ASP A 244 4.91 37.76 -3.20
C ASP A 244 4.58 36.88 -2.00
N SER A 245 4.41 35.57 -2.19
CA SER A 245 4.19 34.61 -1.09
C SER A 245 5.38 34.58 -0.13
N SER A 246 6.61 34.48 -0.66
CA SER A 246 7.84 34.47 0.13
C SER A 246 7.99 35.75 0.98
N SER A 247 7.71 36.91 0.38
CA SER A 247 7.78 38.19 1.10
C SER A 247 6.73 38.29 2.22
N LYS A 248 5.49 37.84 1.97
CA LYS A 248 4.41 37.77 2.98
C LYS A 248 4.79 36.85 4.15
N ILE A 249 5.35 35.67 3.86
CA ILE A 249 5.81 34.72 4.89
C ILE A 249 6.94 35.32 5.73
N SER A 250 7.93 35.94 5.10
CA SER A 250 9.05 36.57 5.80
C SER A 250 8.57 37.64 6.78
N ARG A 251 7.62 38.48 6.36
CA ARG A 251 6.99 39.50 7.23
C ARG A 251 6.18 38.92 8.38
N ILE A 252 5.49 37.78 8.18
CA ILE A 252 4.74 37.12 9.26
C ILE A 252 5.72 36.51 10.28
N ARG A 253 6.76 35.83 9.79
CA ARG A 253 7.79 35.22 10.65
C ARG A 253 8.56 36.25 11.45
N SER A 254 8.90 37.40 10.86
CA SER A 254 9.56 38.49 11.60
C SER A 254 8.67 39.02 12.72
N ARG A 255 7.36 39.22 12.45
CA ARG A 255 6.38 39.63 13.46
C ARG A 255 6.18 38.59 14.57
N GLU A 256 6.16 37.30 14.26
CA GLU A 256 6.11 36.23 15.28
C GLU A 256 7.37 36.24 16.15
N LEU A 257 8.55 36.42 15.54
CA LEU A 257 9.83 36.53 16.23
C LEU A 257 9.92 37.75 17.17
N GLU A 258 9.20 38.82 16.83
CA GLU A 258 9.10 40.06 17.62
C GLU A 258 8.13 39.92 18.80
N ARG A 259 7.07 39.12 18.65
CA ARG A 259 6.03 38.89 19.69
C ARG A 259 6.43 37.92 20.81
N LEU A 260 7.61 37.30 20.74
CA LEU A 260 8.12 36.41 21.78
C LEU A 260 8.39 37.19 23.08
N HIS A 261 7.58 36.94 24.10
CA HIS A 261 7.71 37.49 25.46
C HIS A 261 8.51 36.52 26.34
N GLY A 262 9.53 37.02 27.05
CA GLY A 262 10.34 36.23 27.98
C GLY A 262 11.71 36.86 28.29
N PRO A 263 12.46 36.29 29.25
CA PRO A 263 13.80 36.75 29.62
C PRO A 263 14.80 36.60 28.47
N MET A 264 15.84 37.46 28.44
CA MET A 264 16.67 37.71 27.25
C MET A 264 17.36 36.46 26.66
N TRP A 265 17.84 35.55 27.52
CA TRP A 265 18.51 34.31 27.10
C TRP A 265 17.52 33.28 26.51
N LEU A 266 16.36 33.09 27.15
CA LEU A 266 15.28 32.21 26.68
C LEU A 266 14.72 32.69 25.34
N LYS A 267 14.58 34.01 25.16
CA LYS A 267 14.19 34.62 23.89
C LYS A 267 15.20 34.35 22.79
N ALA A 268 16.50 34.44 23.08
CA ALA A 268 17.56 34.14 22.12
C ALA A 268 17.52 32.67 21.68
N VAL A 269 17.39 31.74 22.63
CA VAL A 269 17.31 30.30 22.34
C VAL A 269 16.05 29.96 21.54
N GLN A 270 14.88 30.43 21.98
CA GLN A 270 13.61 30.18 21.29
C GLN A 270 13.61 30.76 19.87
N ARG A 271 14.21 31.95 19.68
CA ARG A 271 14.39 32.58 18.37
C ARG A 271 15.27 31.74 17.45
N VAL A 272 16.41 31.27 17.95
CA VAL A 272 17.33 30.42 17.15
C VAL A 272 16.67 29.10 16.81
N LEU A 273 15.96 28.47 17.76
CA LEU A 273 15.25 27.21 17.53
C LEU A 273 14.13 27.35 16.50
N LEU A 274 13.26 28.36 16.63
CA LEU A 274 12.19 28.63 15.66
C LEU A 274 12.76 28.98 14.29
N LYS A 275 13.83 29.79 14.23
CA LYS A 275 14.51 30.10 12.98
C LYS A 275 15.07 28.83 12.33
N CYS A 276 15.75 27.99 13.11
CA CYS A 276 16.30 26.71 12.65
C CYS A 276 15.19 25.78 12.12
N MET A 277 14.09 25.64 12.87
CA MET A 277 12.93 24.84 12.46
C MET A 277 12.27 25.36 11.18
N TYR A 278 12.07 26.68 11.07
CA TYR A 278 11.52 27.27 9.84
C TYR A 278 12.47 27.11 8.67
N THR A 279 13.77 27.31 8.86
CA THR A 279 14.76 27.05 7.80
C THR A 279 14.79 25.58 7.42
N SER A 280 14.77 24.64 8.36
CA SER A 280 14.78 23.21 8.04
C SER A 280 13.55 22.79 7.26
N LEU A 281 12.38 23.37 7.56
CA LEU A 281 11.15 23.08 6.81
C LEU A 281 11.15 23.70 5.41
N ASP A 282 11.63 24.94 5.26
CA ASP A 282 11.76 25.57 3.93
C ASP A 282 12.76 24.82 3.04
N TYR A 283 13.88 24.38 3.62
CA TYR A 283 14.90 23.62 2.91
C TYR A 283 14.60 22.12 2.81
N ALA A 284 13.56 21.60 3.50
CA ALA A 284 13.19 20.19 3.41
C ALA A 284 12.86 19.77 1.98
N GLN A 285 12.20 20.65 1.22
CA GLN A 285 11.89 20.43 -0.19
C GLN A 285 13.16 20.28 -1.04
N THR A 286 14.11 21.20 -0.92
CA THR A 286 15.39 21.15 -1.64
C THR A 286 16.24 19.96 -1.18
N GLY A 287 16.22 19.67 0.12
CA GLY A 287 16.90 18.52 0.72
C GLY A 287 16.35 17.20 0.22
N LEU A 288 15.04 17.06 0.05
CA LEU A 288 14.42 15.84 -0.49
C LEU A 288 14.83 15.61 -1.94
N ILE A 289 14.83 16.66 -2.77
CA ILE A 289 15.30 16.56 -4.17
C ILE A 289 16.77 16.13 -4.22
N ALA A 290 17.62 16.75 -3.39
CA ALA A 290 19.03 16.38 -3.29
C ALA A 290 19.23 14.94 -2.78
N ALA A 291 18.41 14.50 -1.82
CA ALA A 291 18.44 13.15 -1.28
C ALA A 291 18.01 12.12 -2.32
N VAL A 292 16.98 12.40 -3.13
CA VAL A 292 16.56 11.53 -4.24
C VAL A 292 17.67 11.42 -5.28
N PHE A 293 18.31 12.54 -5.64
CA PHE A 293 19.44 12.54 -6.56
C PHE A 293 20.62 11.71 -6.01
N PHE A 294 21.00 11.95 -4.76
CA PHE A 294 22.08 11.21 -4.11
C PHE A 294 21.74 9.72 -3.97
N PHE A 295 20.50 9.40 -3.62
CA PHE A 295 20.04 8.02 -3.55
C PHE A 295 20.08 7.35 -4.92
N LYS A 296 19.64 8.02 -5.99
CA LYS A 296 19.73 7.47 -7.35
C LYS A 296 21.17 7.28 -7.82
N MET A 297 22.06 8.19 -7.45
CA MET A 297 23.50 8.04 -7.67
C MET A 297 24.06 6.85 -6.89
N MET A 298 23.64 6.67 -5.64
CA MET A 298 24.04 5.55 -4.79
C MET A 298 23.49 4.22 -5.30
N GLU A 299 22.22 4.18 -5.70
CA GLU A 299 21.56 3.02 -6.31
C GLU A 299 22.30 2.61 -7.58
N TRP A 300 22.64 3.56 -8.45
CA TRP A 300 23.46 3.30 -9.63
C TRP A 300 24.83 2.73 -9.25
N TRP A 301 25.50 3.29 -8.24
CA TRP A 301 26.79 2.81 -7.74
C TRP A 301 26.72 1.37 -7.22
N TYR A 302 25.71 1.06 -6.42
CA TYR A 302 25.53 -0.27 -5.82
C TYR A 302 24.96 -1.30 -6.79
N GLN A 303 24.04 -0.97 -7.69
CA GLN A 303 23.58 -1.88 -8.75
C GLN A 303 24.72 -2.27 -9.68
N SER A 304 25.61 -1.31 -9.99
CA SER A 304 26.81 -1.60 -10.80
C SER A 304 27.82 -2.48 -10.06
N ALA A 305 27.88 -2.40 -8.73
CA ALA A 305 28.69 -3.29 -7.90
C ALA A 305 28.05 -4.67 -7.73
N GLU A 306 26.73 -4.72 -7.50
CA GLU A 306 25.96 -5.95 -7.34
C GLU A 306 25.96 -6.76 -8.63
N GLN A 307 25.73 -6.14 -9.81
CA GLN A 307 25.88 -6.83 -11.11
C GLN A 307 27.28 -7.43 -11.33
N LYS A 308 28.32 -6.87 -10.69
CA LYS A 308 29.69 -7.41 -10.75
C LYS A 308 29.98 -8.46 -9.67
N MET A 309 29.18 -8.52 -8.61
CA MET A 309 29.36 -9.43 -7.46
C MET A 309 28.34 -10.56 -7.38
N SER A 310 27.16 -10.40 -8.01
CA SER A 310 26.13 -11.42 -8.16
C SER A 310 26.51 -12.37 -9.31
N ALA A 311 27.69 -12.98 -9.19
CA ALA A 311 27.87 -14.35 -9.65
C ALA A 311 26.78 -15.20 -8.96
N PRO A 312 26.19 -16.20 -9.64
CA PRO A 312 24.95 -16.81 -9.19
C PRO A 312 25.13 -17.46 -7.82
N THR A 313 24.63 -16.78 -6.78
CA THR A 313 24.39 -17.36 -5.47
C THR A 313 23.30 -18.41 -5.70
N VAL A 314 23.72 -19.66 -5.84
CA VAL A 314 22.86 -20.84 -5.83
C VAL A 314 22.13 -20.81 -4.49
N TYR A 315 20.90 -20.29 -4.50
CA TYR A 315 20.00 -20.46 -3.37
C TYR A 315 19.89 -21.97 -3.08
N PRO A 316 19.88 -22.40 -1.80
CA PRO A 316 19.61 -23.79 -1.50
C PRO A 316 18.26 -24.15 -2.11
N THR A 317 18.24 -25.18 -2.96
CA THR A 317 16.99 -25.63 -3.57
C THR A 317 15.99 -25.93 -2.47
N PRO A 318 14.75 -25.41 -2.54
CA PRO A 318 13.74 -25.69 -1.53
C PRO A 318 13.59 -27.20 -1.34
N PRO A 319 13.31 -27.67 -0.11
CA PRO A 319 13.08 -29.09 0.11
C PRO A 319 12.00 -29.59 -0.85
N PRO A 320 12.20 -30.75 -1.50
CA PRO A 320 11.25 -31.25 -2.50
C PRO A 320 9.87 -31.42 -1.87
N PRO A 321 8.79 -31.17 -2.63
CA PRO A 321 7.44 -31.34 -2.12
C PRO A 321 7.21 -32.78 -1.62
N PRO A 322 6.44 -32.98 -0.55
CA PRO A 322 6.16 -34.32 -0.04
C PRO A 322 5.43 -35.16 -1.11
N PRO A 323 5.67 -36.49 -1.16
CA PRO A 323 5.07 -37.35 -2.16
C PRO A 323 3.54 -37.37 -2.03
N PRO A 324 2.80 -37.45 -3.15
CA PRO A 324 1.34 -37.48 -3.14
C PRO A 324 0.81 -38.73 -2.45
N LYS A 325 -0.20 -38.57 -1.60
CA LYS A 325 -0.82 -39.66 -0.83
C LYS A 325 -1.71 -40.53 -1.74
N VAL A 326 -1.65 -41.84 -1.56
CA VAL A 326 -2.57 -42.79 -2.20
C VAL A 326 -3.98 -42.57 -1.66
N ALA A 327 -4.98 -42.52 -2.54
CA ALA A 327 -6.37 -42.37 -2.13
C ALA A 327 -6.86 -43.66 -1.43
N LYS A 328 -7.71 -43.53 -0.41
CA LYS A 328 -8.26 -44.68 0.34
C LYS A 328 -8.97 -45.71 -0.56
N ASN A 329 -9.54 -45.26 -1.69
CA ASN A 329 -10.25 -46.08 -2.68
C ASN A 329 -9.46 -46.21 -4.00
N GLY A 330 -8.18 -45.84 -4.00
CA GLY A 330 -7.29 -45.99 -5.15
C GLY A 330 -6.68 -47.38 -5.22
N VAL A 331 -6.08 -47.69 -6.37
CA VAL A 331 -5.30 -48.92 -6.54
C VAL A 331 -4.10 -48.89 -5.58
N PRO A 332 -3.90 -49.94 -4.75
CA PRO A 332 -2.77 -49.97 -3.83
C PRO A 332 -1.45 -50.07 -4.59
N LEU A 333 -0.39 -49.48 -4.02
CA LEU A 333 0.94 -49.55 -4.60
C LEU A 333 1.56 -50.94 -4.32
N PRO A 334 2.23 -51.56 -5.30
CA PRO A 334 3.05 -52.74 -5.07
C PRO A 334 4.20 -52.45 -4.09
N GLN A 335 4.67 -53.47 -3.38
CA GLN A 335 5.85 -53.35 -2.51
C GLN A 335 7.12 -53.03 -3.33
N ASP A 336 7.22 -53.60 -4.53
CA ASP A 336 8.33 -53.33 -5.47
C ASP A 336 8.05 -52.13 -6.36
N GLN A 337 8.90 -51.10 -6.28
CA GLN A 337 8.78 -49.87 -7.08
C GLN A 337 9.01 -50.05 -8.59
N SER A 338 9.56 -51.20 -9.00
CA SER A 338 9.82 -51.54 -10.40
C SER A 338 8.59 -52.11 -11.12
N LEU A 339 7.56 -52.50 -10.36
CA LEU A 339 6.31 -53.06 -10.86
C LEU A 339 5.29 -51.96 -11.17
N CYS A 340 4.44 -52.23 -12.16
CA CYS A 340 3.32 -51.37 -12.50
C CYS A 340 2.15 -51.61 -11.51
N PRO A 341 1.56 -50.57 -10.91
CA PRO A 341 0.39 -50.74 -10.02
C PRO A 341 -0.86 -51.33 -10.68
N LEU A 342 -0.97 -51.27 -12.01
CA LEU A 342 -2.15 -51.73 -12.74
C LEU A 342 -2.06 -53.19 -13.20
N CYS A 343 -0.89 -53.63 -13.68
CA CYS A 343 -0.70 -55.00 -14.19
C CYS A 343 0.20 -55.87 -13.31
N CYS A 344 0.78 -55.32 -12.25
CA CYS A 344 1.70 -56.00 -11.33
C CYS A 344 2.90 -56.68 -12.01
N GLN A 345 3.24 -56.27 -13.23
CA GLN A 345 4.41 -56.74 -13.98
C GLN A 345 5.48 -55.66 -14.04
N LYS A 346 6.71 -56.05 -14.41
CA LYS A 346 7.82 -55.12 -14.66
C LYS A 346 7.39 -54.08 -15.71
N ARG A 347 7.63 -52.80 -15.42
CA ARG A 347 7.13 -51.70 -16.26
C ARG A 347 7.70 -51.74 -17.68
N ALA A 348 6.83 -52.01 -18.66
CA ALA A 348 7.12 -51.87 -20.08
C ALA A 348 6.77 -50.44 -20.53
N ASN A 349 7.72 -49.73 -21.14
CA ASN A 349 7.58 -48.32 -21.55
C ASN A 349 7.04 -47.45 -20.40
N PRO A 350 7.85 -47.21 -19.34
CA PRO A 350 7.42 -46.49 -18.16
C PRO A 350 6.89 -45.10 -18.55
N SER A 351 5.73 -44.73 -18.03
CA SER A 351 5.06 -43.47 -18.30
C SER A 351 4.56 -42.88 -17.00
N VAL A 352 4.91 -41.61 -16.76
CA VAL A 352 4.46 -40.85 -15.60
C VAL A 352 3.15 -40.14 -15.90
N LEU A 353 2.27 -40.10 -14.92
CA LEU A 353 1.09 -39.24 -14.95
C LEU A 353 1.41 -37.93 -14.21
N THR A 354 1.56 -36.82 -14.93
CA THR A 354 2.06 -35.54 -14.40
C THR A 354 1.25 -34.98 -13.23
N VAL A 355 -0.06 -35.29 -13.19
CA VAL A 355 -0.98 -34.85 -12.14
C VAL A 355 -0.69 -35.50 -10.78
N SER A 356 -0.12 -36.71 -10.78
CA SER A 356 0.04 -37.51 -9.56
C SER A 356 1.48 -38.01 -9.32
N GLY A 357 2.38 -37.82 -10.28
CA GLY A 357 3.77 -38.26 -10.18
C GLY A 357 3.99 -39.78 -10.20
N PHE A 358 2.94 -40.60 -10.24
CA PHE A 358 3.07 -42.06 -10.31
C PHE A 358 3.40 -42.56 -11.72
N VAL A 359 4.18 -43.64 -11.78
CA VAL A 359 4.70 -44.23 -13.01
C VAL A 359 4.08 -45.60 -13.26
N PHE A 360 3.57 -45.79 -14.48
CA PHE A 360 2.85 -46.98 -14.93
C PHE A 360 3.44 -47.49 -16.26
N CYS A 361 2.98 -48.64 -16.75
CA CYS A 361 3.17 -49.00 -18.17
C CYS A 361 2.32 -48.08 -19.06
N TYR A 362 2.86 -47.62 -20.19
CA TYR A 362 2.13 -46.76 -21.13
C TYR A 362 0.77 -47.33 -21.54
N SER A 363 0.72 -48.63 -21.90
CA SER A 363 -0.52 -49.29 -22.34
C SER A 363 -1.59 -49.36 -21.24
N CYS A 364 -1.17 -49.65 -20.00
CA CYS A 364 -2.06 -49.75 -18.85
C CYS A 364 -2.68 -48.39 -18.49
N ILE A 365 -1.85 -47.35 -18.38
CA ILE A 365 -2.34 -46.03 -17.98
C ILE A 365 -3.16 -45.35 -19.08
N PHE A 366 -2.79 -45.53 -20.35
CA PHE A 366 -3.56 -45.02 -21.48
C PHE A 366 -4.98 -45.60 -21.49
N LYS A 367 -5.14 -46.91 -21.28
CA LYS A 367 -6.46 -47.56 -21.19
C LYS A 367 -7.25 -47.06 -19.98
N SER A 368 -6.61 -46.97 -18.81
CA SER A 368 -7.26 -46.53 -17.57
C SER A 368 -7.76 -45.08 -17.64
N VAL A 369 -6.92 -44.16 -18.12
CA VAL A 369 -7.26 -42.73 -18.23
C VAL A 369 -8.28 -42.47 -19.34
N SER A 370 -8.20 -43.21 -20.45
CA SER A 370 -9.20 -43.12 -21.53
C SER A 370 -10.61 -43.48 -21.05
N GLN A 371 -10.72 -44.52 -20.20
CA GLN A 371 -12.01 -44.99 -19.68
C GLN A 371 -12.53 -44.15 -18.50
N HIS A 372 -11.67 -43.83 -17.52
CA HIS A 372 -12.12 -43.26 -16.25
C HIS A 372 -11.80 -41.77 -16.06
N LYS A 373 -10.99 -41.16 -16.95
CA LYS A 373 -10.55 -39.75 -16.91
C LYS A 373 -9.99 -39.30 -15.55
N LYS A 374 -9.39 -40.23 -14.81
CA LYS A 374 -8.85 -40.03 -13.45
C LYS A 374 -7.60 -40.87 -13.26
N CYS A 375 -6.74 -40.47 -12.32
CA CYS A 375 -5.61 -41.29 -11.87
C CYS A 375 -6.11 -42.51 -11.08
N PRO A 376 -5.65 -43.73 -11.38
CA PRO A 376 -6.09 -44.93 -10.66
C PRO A 376 -5.61 -45.00 -9.19
N VAL A 377 -4.51 -44.32 -8.84
CA VAL A 377 -3.89 -44.38 -7.50
C VAL A 377 -4.40 -43.24 -6.60
N THR A 378 -4.54 -42.03 -7.14
CA THR A 378 -4.94 -40.84 -6.37
C THR A 378 -6.37 -40.36 -6.64
N LEU A 379 -7.04 -40.90 -7.66
CA LEU A 379 -8.38 -40.48 -8.12
C LEU A 379 -8.49 -39.01 -8.59
N ILE A 380 -7.37 -38.30 -8.72
CA ILE A 380 -7.32 -36.94 -9.24
C ILE A 380 -7.70 -36.96 -10.73
N PRO A 381 -8.55 -36.03 -11.21
CA PRO A 381 -8.93 -35.95 -12.62
C PRO A 381 -7.71 -35.82 -13.55
N ALA A 382 -7.66 -36.61 -14.62
CA ALA A 382 -6.55 -36.64 -15.55
C ALA A 382 -7.02 -36.87 -17.00
N SER A 383 -6.38 -36.19 -17.95
CA SER A 383 -6.57 -36.35 -19.40
C SER A 383 -5.38 -37.10 -20.02
N LEU A 384 -5.50 -37.48 -21.30
CA LEU A 384 -4.44 -38.17 -22.04
C LEU A 384 -3.18 -37.31 -22.22
N ASP A 385 -3.32 -35.99 -22.25
CA ASP A 385 -2.20 -35.03 -22.38
C ASP A 385 -1.27 -35.02 -21.16
N HIS A 386 -1.76 -35.54 -20.02
CA HIS A 386 -1.00 -35.65 -18.77
C HIS A 386 -0.12 -36.91 -18.71
N ILE A 387 -0.17 -37.79 -19.72
CA ILE A 387 0.66 -38.99 -19.79
C ILE A 387 1.98 -38.63 -20.49
N ARG A 388 3.10 -38.73 -19.77
CA ARG A 388 4.45 -38.50 -20.32
C ARG A 388 5.24 -39.79 -20.27
N ARG A 389 5.76 -40.23 -21.43
CA ARG A 389 6.65 -41.39 -21.51
C ARG A 389 8.00 -41.00 -20.91
N LEU A 390 8.57 -41.88 -20.08
CA LEU A 390 9.90 -41.75 -19.52
C LEU A 390 10.87 -42.53 -20.39
N PHE A 391 11.88 -41.85 -20.90
CA PHE A 391 13.01 -42.46 -21.56
C PHE A 391 14.15 -42.55 -20.54
N HIS A 392 14.78 -43.72 -20.45
CA HIS A 392 16.00 -43.86 -19.68
C HIS A 392 17.13 -43.84 -20.69
N ASP A 393 18.06 -42.89 -20.54
CA ASP A 393 19.33 -42.95 -21.26
C ASP A 393 20.09 -44.16 -20.70
N LEU A 394 20.45 -45.09 -21.60
CA LEU A 394 21.20 -46.30 -21.27
C LEU A 394 22.67 -45.99 -20.99
#